data_AF-A0A838HIN6-F1
#
_entry.id   AF-A0A838HIN6-F1
#
_cell.length_a   1.000
_cell.length_b   1.000
_cell.length_c   1.000
_cell.angle_alpha   90.00
_cell.angle_beta   90.00
_cell.angle_gamma   90.00
#
_symmetry.space_group_name_H-M   'P 1'
#
loop_
_entity.id
_entity.type
_entity.pdbx_description
1 polymer ?
#
loop_
_entity_poly.entity_id
_entity_poly.type
_entity_poly.pdbx_seq_one_letter_code
_entity_poly.pdbx_strand_id
1 'polypeptide(L)' 'MSTLQEEIQRRRTFAIISHPDAGKTTLTEKLLLYGGAIHLAGSVKARR' A
#
# COMPACT_ATOMS: atom_id res chain seq x y z
N MET A 1 0.33 21.97 -16.51
CA MET A 1 -0.68 21.67 -15.46
C MET A 1 -1.35 20.38 -15.86
N SER A 2 -1.45 19.40 -14.96
CA SER A 2 -2.18 18.18 -15.27
C SER A 2 -3.67 18.45 -15.32
N THR A 3 -4.38 17.79 -16.23
CA THR A 3 -5.84 17.91 -16.34
C THR A 3 -6.54 17.10 -15.23
N LEU A 4 -7.81 17.44 -14.92
CA LEU A 4 -8.62 16.66 -13.99
C LEU A 4 -8.71 15.18 -14.40
N GLN A 5 -8.77 14.90 -15.70
CA GLN A 5 -8.80 13.53 -16.23
C GLN A 5 -7.49 12.78 -15.98
N GLU A 6 -6.33 13.40 -16.21
CA GLU A 6 -5.01 12.80 -15.92
C GLU A 6 -4.87 12.44 -14.43
N GLU A 7 -5.34 13.33 -13.56
CA GLU A 7 -5.35 13.12 -12.12
C GLU A 7 -6.22 11.92 -11.72
N ILE A 8 -7.42 11.79 -12.28
CA ILE A 8 -8.30 10.65 -12.01
C ILE A 8 -7.65 9.34 -12.51
N GLN A 9 -7.09 9.36 -13.72
CA GLN A 9 -6.53 8.16 -14.36
C GLN A 9 -5.31 7.59 -13.65
N ARG A 10 -4.51 8.40 -12.93
CA ARG A 10 -3.32 7.90 -12.19
C ARG A 10 -3.64 7.25 -10.85
N ARG A 11 -4.82 7.48 -10.26
CA ARG A 11 -5.18 6.99 -8.91
C ARG A 11 -5.52 5.50 -8.93
N ARG A 12 -5.07 4.75 -7.93
CA ARG A 12 -5.41 3.33 -7.72
C ARG A 12 -5.81 3.14 -6.25
N THR A 13 -7.08 2.86 -6.01
CA THR A 13 -7.64 2.60 -4.68
C THR A 13 -8.02 1.13 -4.58
N PHE A 14 -7.45 0.40 -3.63
CA PHE A 14 -7.70 -1.04 -3.47
C PHE A 14 -7.53 -1.46 -2.00
N ALA A 15 -7.97 -2.69 -1.70
CA ALA A 15 -7.80 -3.33 -0.40
C ALA A 15 -7.26 -4.76 -0.58
N ILE A 16 -6.58 -5.28 0.44
CA ILE A 16 -6.13 -6.67 0.50
C ILE A 16 -7.03 -7.41 1.50
N ILE A 17 -7.73 -8.44 1.01
CA ILE A 17 -8.52 -9.36 1.83
C ILE A 17 -7.88 -10.74 1.81
N SER A 18 -7.79 -11.40 2.97
CA SER A 18 -7.20 -12.73 3.07
C SER A 18 -7.68 -13.46 4.33
N HIS A 19 -7.49 -14.78 4.35
CA HIS A 19 -7.63 -15.58 5.56
C HIS A 19 -6.58 -15.14 6.63
N PRO A 20 -6.82 -15.39 7.94
CA PRO A 20 -5.79 -15.26 8.96
C PRO A 20 -4.47 -15.91 8.55
N ASP A 21 -3.36 -15.28 8.92
CA ASP A 21 -1.98 -15.73 8.66
C ASP A 21 -1.54 -15.90 7.20
N ALA A 22 -2.39 -15.57 6.21
CA ALA A 22 -2.04 -15.60 4.78
C ALA A 22 -1.01 -14.55 4.33
N GLY A 23 -0.46 -13.76 5.25
CA GLY A 23 0.62 -12.81 4.95
C GLY A 23 0.18 -11.44 4.43
N LYS A 24 -1.07 -11.02 4.63
CA LYS A 24 -1.57 -9.68 4.25
C LYS A 24 -0.63 -8.55 4.71
N THR A 25 -0.21 -8.59 5.99
CA THR A 25 0.68 -7.58 6.59
C THR A 25 2.04 -7.53 5.88
N THR A 26 2.63 -8.69 5.56
CA THR A 26 3.90 -8.80 4.84
C THR A 26 3.80 -8.23 3.43
N LEU A 27 2.69 -8.50 2.72
CA LEU A 27 2.46 -7.94 1.39
C LEU A 27 2.29 -6.41 1.44
N THR A 28 1.55 -5.89 2.43
CA THR A 28 1.40 -4.45 2.65
C THR A 28 2.74 -3.76 2.89
N GLU A 29 3.62 -4.35 3.72
CA GLU A 29 4.97 -3.83 3.97
C GLU A 29 5.78 -3.69 2.67
N LYS A 30 5.82 -4.75 1.85
CA LYS A 30 6.56 -4.74 0.58
C LYS A 30 6.03 -3.69 -0.40
N LEU A 31 4.71 -3.54 -0.51
CA LEU A 31 4.09 -2.53 -1.37
C LEU A 31 4.47 -1.11 -0.93
N LEU A 32 4.46 -0.85 0.39
CA LEU A 32 4.88 0.45 0.94
C LEU A 32 6.37 0.71 0.70
N LEU A 33 7.24 -0.29 0.86
CA LEU A 33 8.67 -0.17 0.55
C LEU A 33 8.91 0.15 -0.93
N TYR A 34 8.25 -0.56 -1.85
CA TYR A 34 8.37 -0.28 -3.28
C TYR A 34 7.80 1.08 -3.68
N GLY A 35 6.81 1.58 -2.94
CA GLY A 35 6.26 2.93 -3.09
C GLY A 35 7.11 4.03 -2.44
N GLY A 36 8.28 3.71 -1.85
CA GLY A 36 9.13 4.68 -1.15
C GLY A 36 8.60 5.11 0.23
N ALA A 37 7.54 4.50 0.73
CA ALA A 37 6.89 4.82 1.99
C ALA A 37 7.52 4.07 3.18
N ILE A 38 8.84 4.24 3.37
CA ILE A 38 9.68 3.46 4.31
C ILE A 38 9.16 3.52 5.76
N HIS A 39 8.81 4.70 6.26
CA HIS A 39 8.30 4.85 7.64
C HIS A 39 6.97 4.13 7.86
N LEU A 40 6.06 4.21 6.87
CA LEU A 40 4.78 3.51 6.92
C LEU A 40 5.00 1.99 6.88
N ALA A 41 5.89 1.50 6.01
CA ALA A 41 6.26 0.09 5.95
C ALA A 41 6.77 -0.43 7.32
N GLY A 42 7.67 0.32 7.97
CA GLY A 42 8.19 -0.04 9.30
C GLY A 42 7.11 -0.11 10.38
N SER A 43 6.15 0.83 10.36
CA SER A 43 5.04 0.83 11.33
C SER A 43 4.07 -0.35 11.17
N VAL A 44 3.89 -0.86 9.94
CA VAL A 44 3.03 -2.01 9.67
C VAL A 44 3.60 -3.29 10.31
N LYS A 45 4.93 -3.44 10.32
CA LYS A 45 5.63 -4.56 10.98
C LYS A 45 5.53 -4.50 12.51
N ALA A 46 5.52 -3.30 13.09
CA ALA A 46 5.48 -3.09 14.54
C ALA A 46 4.11 -3.36 15.19
N ARG A 47 3.03 -3.58 14.41
CA ARG A 47 1.68 -3.88 14.92
C ARG A 47 1.44 -5.36 15.26
N ARG A 48 2.44 -6.07 15.76
CA ARG A 48 2.27 -7.42 16.33
C ARG A 48 2.34 -7.37 17.84
#